data_AF-A0A9N9QLD2-F1
#
_entry.id   AF-A0A9N9QLD2-F1
#
_cell.length_a   1.000
_cell.length_b   1.000
_cell.length_c   1.000
_cell.angle_alpha   90.00
_cell.angle_beta   90.00
_cell.angle_gamma   90.00
#
_symmetry.space_group_name_H-M   'P 1'
#
loop_
_entity.id
_entity.type
_entity.pdbx_description
1 polymer ?
#
loop_
_entity_poly.entity_id
_entity_poly.type
_entity_poly.pdbx_seq_one_letter_code
_entity_poly.pdbx_strand_id
1 'polypeptide(L)'
;MMFKGKRFSTELLFQESKLLSVEQLYTRAVIRFMLTNSCYRNKLSTNHNIRSAANQNLALSFVRLSATQRHISYTGPTVYNALPVLIKGGPFKKVKHLVNQWIIESNFSLNF
;
A
#
# COMPACT_ATOMS: atom_id res chain seq x y z
N MET A 1 37.63 -20.00 26.37
CA MET A 1 36.41 -19.52 27.07
C MET A 1 35.22 -19.71 26.14
N MET A 2 34.54 -20.87 26.21
CA MET A 2 33.43 -21.27 25.33
C MET A 2 32.07 -20.88 25.97
N PHE A 3 31.76 -19.60 26.03
CA PHE A 3 30.38 -19.18 26.27
C PHE A 3 29.75 -18.83 24.91
N LYS A 4 29.10 -19.81 24.28
CA LYS A 4 28.13 -19.50 23.22
C LYS A 4 27.04 -18.65 23.88
N GLY A 5 26.95 -17.38 23.51
CA GLY A 5 25.92 -16.47 24.02
C GLY A 5 24.53 -17.10 23.90
N LYS A 6 23.68 -16.90 24.92
CA LYS A 6 22.31 -17.43 24.98
C LYS A 6 21.61 -17.12 23.64
N ARG A 7 21.31 -18.16 22.86
CA ARG A 7 20.50 -18.04 21.66
C ARG A 7 19.06 -17.91 22.14
N PHE A 8 18.49 -16.71 22.04
CA PHE A 8 17.07 -16.52 22.23
C PHE A 8 16.32 -17.41 21.23
N SER A 9 15.16 -17.95 21.64
CA SER A 9 14.28 -18.63 20.69
C SER A 9 14.05 -17.69 19.51
N THR A 10 14.34 -18.16 18.30
CA THR A 10 14.19 -17.37 17.07
C THR A 10 12.81 -16.77 16.95
N GLU A 11 11.80 -17.43 17.53
CA GLU A 11 10.41 -16.99 17.56
C GLU A 11 10.20 -15.73 18.40
N LEU A 12 10.76 -15.67 19.62
CA LEU A 12 10.70 -14.48 20.47
C LEU A 12 11.41 -13.30 19.81
N LEU A 13 12.58 -13.55 19.21
CA LEU A 13 13.35 -12.53 18.50
C LEU A 13 12.60 -12.06 17.24
N PHE A 14 11.85 -12.94 16.57
CA PHE A 14 11.01 -12.59 15.43
C PHE A 14 9.80 -11.74 15.84
N GLN A 15 9.16 -12.08 16.97
CA GLN A 15 8.07 -11.28 17.55
C GLN A 15 8.55 -9.89 18.00
N GLU A 16 9.73 -9.81 18.63
CA GLU A 16 10.33 -8.55 19.09
C GLU A 16 10.85 -7.69 17.94
N SER A 17 11.35 -8.30 16.86
CA SER A 17 11.99 -7.59 15.73
C SER A 17 11.02 -6.84 14.82
N LYS A 18 9.69 -6.98 15.01
CA LYS A 18 8.65 -6.28 14.23
C LYS A 18 8.88 -6.40 12.71
N LEU A 19 9.31 -7.59 12.27
CA LEU A 19 9.54 -7.88 10.86
C LEU A 19 8.20 -7.93 10.11
N LEU A 20 8.18 -7.34 8.92
CA LEU A 20 6.99 -7.37 8.07
C LEU A 20 6.83 -8.77 7.46
N SER A 21 5.62 -9.32 7.54
CA SER A 21 5.25 -10.52 6.80
C SER A 21 5.30 -10.29 5.28
N VAL A 22 5.25 -11.36 4.48
CA VAL A 22 5.24 -11.27 3.01
C VAL A 22 4.07 -10.41 2.51
N GLU A 23 2.89 -10.57 3.10
CA GLU A 23 1.69 -9.79 2.76
C GLU A 23 1.85 -8.30 3.12
N GLN A 24 2.46 -8.03 4.27
CA GLN A 24 2.75 -6.68 4.72
C GLN A 24 3.83 -6.01 3.85
N LEU A 25 4.85 -6.77 3.41
CA LEU A 25 5.85 -6.31 2.46
C LEU A 25 5.22 -5.98 1.10
N TYR A 26 4.29 -6.82 0.64
CA TYR A 26 3.52 -6.56 -0.57
C TYR A 26 2.69 -5.28 -0.44
N THR A 27 1.91 -5.16 0.65
CA THR A 27 1.11 -3.96 0.95
C THR A 27 1.98 -2.70 0.96
N ARG A 28 3.14 -2.76 1.61
CA ARG A 28 4.12 -1.67 1.62
C ARG A 28 4.62 -1.31 0.22
N ALA A 29 4.87 -2.31 -0.63
CA ALA A 29 5.30 -2.09 -2.02
C ALA A 29 4.20 -1.41 -2.85
N VAL A 30 2.94 -1.84 -2.68
CA VAL A 30 1.77 -1.22 -3.32
C VAL A 30 1.63 0.25 -2.86
N ILE A 31 1.69 0.52 -1.56
CA ILE A 31 1.63 1.89 -1.02
C ILE A 31 2.74 2.76 -1.61
N ARG A 32 3.97 2.24 -1.64
CA ARG A 32 5.11 2.93 -2.25
C ARG A 32 4.84 3.26 -3.71
N PHE A 33 4.33 2.31 -4.48
CA PHE A 33 3.99 2.50 -5.89
C PHE A 33 2.93 3.60 -6.06
N MET A 34 1.85 3.55 -5.26
CA MET A 34 0.75 4.52 -5.33
C MET A 34 1.19 5.94 -4.93
N LEU A 35 2.04 6.08 -3.92
CA LEU A 35 2.55 7.38 -3.46
C LEU A 35 3.66 7.95 -4.36
N THR A 36 4.37 7.11 -5.10
CA THR A 36 5.42 7.56 -6.03
C THR A 36 4.83 8.00 -7.36
N ASN A 37 3.77 7.33 -7.83
CA ASN A 37 3.12 7.66 -9.09
C ASN A 37 2.05 8.75 -8.91
N SER A 38 2.40 9.98 -9.28
CA SER A 38 1.51 11.14 -9.20
C SER A 38 0.21 10.98 -10.00
N CYS A 39 0.24 10.22 -11.11
CA CYS A 39 -0.94 9.97 -11.95
C CYS A 39 -2.08 9.25 -11.20
N TYR A 40 -1.75 8.22 -10.41
CA TYR A 40 -2.72 7.51 -9.60
C TYR A 40 -3.19 8.36 -8.43
N ARG A 41 -2.25 9.04 -7.76
CA ARG A 41 -2.57 9.95 -6.65
C ARG A 41 -3.58 11.01 -7.08
N ASN A 42 -3.32 11.70 -8.19
CA ASN A 42 -4.16 12.79 -8.67
C ASN A 42 -5.56 12.29 -9.06
N LYS A 43 -5.67 11.13 -9.72
CA LYS A 43 -6.97 10.51 -10.09
C LYS A 43 -7.77 10.04 -8.89
N LEU A 44 -7.11 9.53 -7.84
CA LEU A 44 -7.79 9.04 -6.63
C LEU A 44 -8.11 10.17 -5.64
N SER A 45 -7.29 11.23 -5.61
CA SER A 45 -7.54 12.39 -4.74
C SER A 45 -8.61 13.33 -5.29
N THR A 46 -8.88 13.27 -6.60
CA THR A 46 -9.97 14.04 -7.21
C THR A 46 -11.30 13.34 -6.93
N ASN A 47 -11.93 13.71 -5.82
CA ASN A 47 -13.38 13.61 -5.63
C ASN A 47 -14.07 14.53 -6.65
N HIS A 48 -14.11 14.13 -7.91
CA HIS A 48 -14.90 14.86 -8.88
C HIS A 48 -16.17 14.08 -9.18
N ASN A 49 -17.29 14.65 -8.71
CA ASN A 49 -18.55 14.60 -9.42
C ASN A 49 -18.29 15.12 -10.84
N ILE A 50 -17.82 14.23 -11.72
CA ILE A 50 -17.52 14.62 -13.09
C ILE A 50 -18.86 14.89 -13.77
N ARG A 51 -19.03 16.09 -14.36
CA ARG A 51 -20.19 16.43 -15.19
C ARG A 51 -20.47 15.40 -16.30
N SER A 52 -19.48 14.57 -16.67
CA SER A 52 -19.65 13.39 -17.53
C SER A 52 -20.65 12.36 -17.01
N ALA A 53 -20.83 12.19 -15.70
CA ALA A 53 -21.87 11.31 -15.15
C ALA A 53 -23.28 11.84 -15.49
N ALA A 54 -23.45 13.17 -15.55
CA ALA A 54 -24.70 13.80 -15.98
C ALA A 54 -24.91 13.75 -17.51
N ASN A 55 -23.82 13.73 -18.29
CA ASN A 55 -23.88 13.76 -19.76
C ASN A 55 -23.92 12.37 -20.44
N GLN A 56 -24.01 11.27 -19.68
CA GLN A 56 -24.10 9.86 -20.15
C GLN A 56 -23.05 9.37 -21.17
N ASN A 57 -22.11 10.20 -21.60
CA ASN A 57 -21.03 9.85 -22.53
C ASN A 57 -19.85 9.22 -21.79
N LEU A 58 -20.09 8.08 -21.13
CA LEU A 58 -19.04 7.27 -20.49
C LEU A 58 -18.45 6.30 -21.53
N ALA A 59 -17.54 6.80 -22.37
CA ALA A 59 -16.70 5.94 -23.18
C ALA A 59 -15.61 5.33 -22.28
N LEU A 60 -15.71 4.03 -21.97
CA LEU A 60 -14.64 3.31 -21.30
C LEU A 60 -13.49 3.10 -22.28
N SER A 61 -12.36 3.78 -22.06
CA SER A 61 -11.15 3.55 -22.84
C SER A 61 -10.67 2.12 -22.61
N PHE A 62 -10.79 1.26 -23.61
CA PHE A 62 -10.33 -0.12 -23.52
C PHE A 62 -8.80 -0.17 -23.69
N VAL A 63 -8.08 -0.10 -22.57
CA VAL A 63 -6.62 -0.21 -22.56
C VAL A 63 -6.23 -1.65 -22.30
N ARG A 64 -5.40 -2.25 -23.17
CA ARG A 64 -4.81 -3.56 -22.93
C ARG A 64 -3.78 -3.45 -21.81
N LEU A 65 -4.13 -3.92 -20.62
CA LEU A 65 -3.24 -4.00 -19.47
C LEU A 65 -2.65 -5.41 -19.33
N SER A 66 -1.39 -5.49 -18.92
CA SER A 66 -0.79 -6.76 -18.48
C SER A 66 -1.51 -7.28 -17.23
N ALA A 67 -1.31 -8.56 -16.89
CA ALA A 67 -1.88 -9.15 -15.68
C ALA A 67 -1.48 -8.37 -14.40
N THR A 68 -0.23 -7.94 -14.31
CA THR A 68 0.29 -7.14 -13.18
C THR A 68 -0.29 -5.72 -13.15
N GLN A 69 -0.41 -5.07 -14.31
CA GLN A 69 -1.03 -3.75 -14.43
C GLN A 69 -2.51 -3.79 -14.08
N ARG A 70 -3.21 -4.84 -14.50
CA ARG A 70 -4.61 -5.08 -14.14
C ARG A 70 -4.75 -5.26 -12.63
N HIS A 71 -3.92 -6.12 -12.05
CA HIS A 71 -3.93 -6.36 -10.61
C HIS A 71 -3.73 -5.08 -9.80
N ILE A 72 -2.68 -4.29 -10.10
CA ILE A 72 -2.41 -3.04 -9.37
C ILE A 72 -3.48 -1.97 -9.58
N SER A 73 -4.16 -1.99 -10.73
CA SER A 73 -5.27 -1.07 -11.02
C SER A 73 -6.48 -1.32 -10.13
N TYR A 74 -6.65 -2.53 -9.59
CA TYR A 74 -7.68 -2.86 -8.62
C TYR A 74 -7.18 -2.77 -7.18
N THR A 75 -6.04 -3.38 -6.86
CA THR A 75 -5.54 -3.42 -5.48
C THR A 75 -4.97 -2.08 -5.03
N GLY A 76 -4.31 -1.34 -5.91
CA GLY A 76 -3.70 -0.05 -5.61
C GLY A 76 -4.70 0.96 -5.03
N PRO A 77 -5.83 1.23 -5.70
CA PRO A 77 -6.88 2.10 -5.16
C PRO A 77 -7.44 1.64 -3.82
N THR A 78 -7.72 0.34 -3.65
CA THR A 78 -8.25 -0.23 -2.40
C THR A 78 -7.30 0.03 -1.23
N VAL A 79 -6.01 -0.29 -1.41
CA VAL A 79 -4.97 -0.03 -0.41
C VAL A 79 -4.84 1.46 -0.15
N TYR A 80 -4.78 2.27 -1.21
CA TYR A 80 -4.63 3.72 -1.08
C TYR A 80 -5.80 4.33 -0.29
N ASN A 81 -7.03 3.89 -0.54
CA ASN A 81 -8.22 4.40 0.13
C ASN A 81 -8.23 4.05 1.63
N ALA A 82 -7.73 2.89 2.01
CA ALA A 82 -7.58 2.49 3.41
C ALA A 82 -6.53 3.31 4.18
N LEU A 83 -5.62 4.01 3.50
CA LEU A 83 -4.58 4.78 4.17
C LEU A 83 -5.15 5.99 4.95
N PRO A 84 -4.60 6.28 6.14
CA PRO A 84 -4.84 7.53 6.85
C PRO A 84 -4.48 8.75 6.00
N VAL A 85 -5.24 9.84 6.16
CA VAL A 85 -5.03 11.11 5.43
C VAL A 85 -3.60 11.65 5.63
N LEU A 86 -3.05 11.50 6.84
CA LEU A 86 -1.69 11.88 7.19
C LEU A 86 -0.63 11.22 6.28
N ILE A 87 -0.87 9.99 5.85
CA ILE A 87 0.04 9.23 4.98
C ILE A 87 -0.15 9.62 3.51
N LYS A 88 -1.38 9.89 3.09
CA LYS A 88 -1.75 10.24 1.70
C LYS A 88 -1.15 11.57 1.23
N GLY A 89 -0.89 12.51 2.15
CA GLY A 89 -0.44 13.86 1.84
C GLY A 89 1.03 13.98 1.42
N GLY A 90 1.89 13.06 1.85
CA GLY A 90 3.35 13.18 1.71
C GLY A 90 3.98 12.25 0.67
N PRO A 91 5.18 12.57 0.17
CA PRO A 91 5.98 11.63 -0.62
C PRO A 91 6.40 10.44 0.25
N PHE A 92 6.46 9.24 -0.33
CA PHE A 92 6.74 8.00 0.40
C PHE A 92 7.99 8.09 1.31
N LYS A 93 9.06 8.74 0.85
CA LYS A 93 10.31 8.92 1.62
C LYS A 93 10.07 9.57 3.00
N LYS A 94 9.13 10.52 3.09
CA LYS A 94 8.80 11.23 4.33
C LYS A 94 7.87 10.42 5.22
N VAL A 95 6.92 9.68 4.63
CA VAL A 95 5.89 8.92 5.37
C VAL A 95 6.23 7.44 5.58
N LYS A 96 7.40 6.95 5.14
CA LYS A 96 7.77 5.53 5.17
C LYS A 96 7.67 4.88 6.57
N HIS A 97 7.96 5.64 7.62
CA HIS A 97 7.93 5.16 9.00
C HIS A 97 6.48 5.03 9.49
N LEU A 98 5.63 6.02 9.20
CA LEU A 98 4.19 5.98 9.45
C LEU A 98 3.52 4.82 8.70
N VAL A 99 3.94 4.57 7.45
CA VAL A 99 3.45 3.42 6.67
C VAL A 99 3.80 2.11 7.37
N ASN A 100 5.06 1.92 7.78
CA ASN A 100 5.47 0.70 8.47
C ASN A 100 4.70 0.50 9.77
N GLN A 101 4.57 1.56 10.57
CA GLN A 101 3.83 1.53 11.82
C GLN A 101 2.35 1.18 11.59
N TRP A 102 1.71 1.85 10.63
CA TRP A 102 0.32 1.59 10.28
C TRP A 102 0.10 0.14 9.83
N ILE A 103 0.99 -0.42 9.01
CA ILE A 103 0.86 -1.82 8.53
C ILE A 103 0.94 -2.81 9.70
N ILE A 104 1.83 -2.57 10.67
CA ILE A 104 1.99 -3.43 11.85
C ILE A 104 0.79 -3.31 12.78
N GLU A 105 0.30 -2.10 13.02
CA GLU A 105 -0.80 -1.83 13.97
C GLU A 105 -2.17 -2.25 13.42
N SER A 106 -2.41 -2.05 12.12
CA SER A 106 -3.71 -2.32 11.50
C SER A 106 -3.93 -3.79 11.17
N ASN A 107 -2.87 -4.63 11.15
CA ASN A 107 -2.89 -5.98 10.57
C ASN A 107 -3.60 -6.01 9.20
N PHE A 108 -3.41 -4.97 8.39
CA PHE A 108 -4.09 -4.84 7.11
C PHE A 108 -3.71 -5.99 6.17
N SER A 109 -4.70 -6.81 5.82
CA SER A 109 -4.57 -7.89 4.84
C SER A 109 -5.40 -7.57 3.60
N LEU A 110 -4.87 -7.94 2.43
CA LEU A 110 -5.63 -7.95 1.19
C LEU A 110 -6.22 -9.34 1.02
N ASN A 111 -7.55 -9.43 0.99
CA ASN A 111 -8.21 -10.67 0.55
C ASN A 111 -8.04 -10.75 -0.98
N PHE A 112 -7.26 -11.72 -1.43
CA PHE A 112 -7.01 -12.00 -2.85
C PHE A 112 -8.08 -12.90 -3.45
#